data_AF-A0A9N9ESI8-F1
#
_entry.id   AF-A0A9N9ESI8-F1
#
_cell.length_a   1.000
_cell.length_b   1.000
_cell.length_c   1.000
_cell.angle_alpha   90.00
_cell.angle_beta   90.00
_cell.angle_gamma   90.00
#
_symmetry.space_group_name_H-M   'P 1'
#
loop_
_entity.id
_entity.type
_entity.pdbx_description
1 polymer ?
#
loop_
_entity_poly.entity_id
_entity_poly.type
_entity_poly.pdbx_seq_one_letter_code
_entity_poly.pdbx_strand_id
1 'polypeptide(L)'
;MKYLYVVIAISCALLTNTNAYQYDLVEPIDKPFVENYESKELSFLTFGDWGFAGVEVGQEIGNQTKVAKAMTKWSGQYNSNFVLSVGDNFYINFVGDHEGVSSIYDTKWDKVWKNAYQGRLAKIPWYIVAGNHDWYGNITAQIDYSLNYDSRYFFPSAYFVRESYF
;
A
#
# COMPACT_ATOMS: atom_id res chain seq x y z
N MET A 1 -27.64 12.86 -14.81
CA MET A 1 -26.69 12.49 -13.73
C MET A 1 -25.32 13.02 -14.13
N LYS A 2 -24.63 13.76 -13.27
CA LYS A 2 -23.26 14.24 -13.52
C LYS A 2 -22.31 13.27 -12.83
N TYR A 3 -21.54 12.51 -13.59
CA TYR A 3 -20.47 11.68 -13.06
C TYR A 3 -19.22 12.56 -12.90
N LEU A 4 -18.60 12.52 -11.72
CA LEU A 4 -17.29 13.11 -11.49
C LEU A 4 -16.26 12.01 -11.80
N TYR A 5 -15.52 12.17 -12.90
CA TYR A 5 -14.41 11.28 -13.24
C TYR A 5 -13.12 11.89 -12.67
N VAL A 6 -12.55 11.25 -11.66
CA VAL A 6 -11.22 11.59 -11.14
C VAL A 6 -10.26 10.51 -11.64
N VAL A 7 -9.31 10.90 -12.49
CA VAL A 7 -8.23 10.02 -12.96
C VAL A 7 -6.97 10.34 -12.16
N ILE A 8 -6.51 9.41 -11.34
CA ILE A 8 -5.23 9.51 -10.62
C ILE A 8 -4.28 8.51 -11.28
N ALA A 9 -3.28 9.03 -12.00
CA ALA A 9 -2.21 8.22 -12.57
C ALA A 9 -0.99 8.31 -11.67
N ILE A 10 -0.64 7.21 -11.00
CA ILE A 10 0.61 7.08 -10.24
C ILE A 10 1.55 6.24 -11.09
N SER A 11 2.53 6.88 -11.71
CA SER A 11 3.55 6.22 -12.52
C SER A 11 4.89 6.24 -11.79
N CYS A 12 5.35 5.09 -11.32
CA CYS A 12 6.75 4.90 -10.93
C CYS A 12 7.43 4.14 -12.07
N ALA A 13 8.29 4.83 -12.84
CA ALA A 13 8.98 4.24 -13.98
C ALA A 13 10.40 3.82 -13.58
N LEU A 14 10.59 2.52 -13.35
CA LEU A 14 11.90 1.89 -13.24
C LEU A 14 12.08 0.97 -14.46
N LEU A 15 13.01 1.31 -15.34
CA LEU A 15 13.41 0.47 -16.46
C LEU A 15 14.20 -0.72 -15.91
N THR A 16 13.54 -1.85 -15.72
CA THR A 16 14.21 -3.12 -15.43
C THR A 16 14.12 -4.03 -16.65
N ASN A 17 15.25 -4.55 -17.12
CA ASN A 17 15.28 -5.61 -18.14
C ASN A 17 14.86 -6.91 -17.46
N THR A 18 13.57 -7.23 -17.48
CA THR A 18 13.09 -8.51 -16.96
C THR A 18 12.89 -9.47 -18.14
N ASN A 19 13.49 -10.67 -18.06
CA ASN A 19 13.17 -11.80 -18.93
C ASN A 19 11.82 -12.40 -18.48
N ALA A 20 10.78 -11.57 -18.47
CA ALA A 20 9.49 -11.90 -17.88
C ALA A 20 8.74 -12.94 -18.74
N TYR A 21 8.26 -14.02 -18.12
CA TYR A 21 7.37 -14.99 -18.73
C TYR A 21 5.93 -14.45 -18.80
N GLN A 22 5.08 -15.08 -19.61
CA GLN A 22 3.63 -14.85 -19.50
C GLN A 22 3.21 -15.16 -18.05
N TYR A 23 2.53 -14.22 -17.38
CA TYR A 23 2.20 -14.19 -15.94
C TYR A 23 3.30 -13.70 -14.98
N ASP A 24 4.44 -13.19 -15.47
CA ASP A 24 5.38 -12.47 -14.62
C ASP A 24 4.81 -11.12 -14.16
N LEU A 25 5.35 -10.63 -13.04
CA LEU A 25 4.96 -9.46 -12.23
C LEU A 25 4.56 -8.17 -12.99
N VAL A 26 4.98 -8.07 -14.24
CA VAL A 26 4.95 -6.86 -15.09
C VAL A 26 3.77 -6.87 -16.05
N GLU A 27 3.15 -8.02 -16.34
CA GLU A 27 2.00 -8.04 -17.24
C GLU A 27 0.79 -7.41 -16.53
N PRO A 28 0.26 -6.28 -17.03
CA PRO A 28 -0.93 -5.69 -16.47
C PRO A 28 -2.08 -6.67 -16.62
N ILE A 29 -2.78 -6.91 -15.51
CA ILE A 29 -4.02 -7.67 -15.55
C ILE A 29 -4.97 -6.93 -16.49
N ASP A 30 -5.40 -7.61 -17.55
CA ASP A 30 -6.13 -7.04 -18.69
C ASP A 30 -7.57 -6.61 -18.36
N LYS A 31 -7.90 -6.59 -17.07
CA LYS A 31 -9.22 -6.27 -16.55
C LYS A 31 -9.10 -5.41 -15.29
N PRO A 32 -9.99 -4.42 -15.12
CA PRO A 32 -10.05 -3.65 -13.89
C PRO A 32 -10.52 -4.52 -12.72
N PHE A 33 -9.99 -4.21 -11.54
CA PHE A 33 -10.53 -4.70 -10.29
C PHE A 33 -11.70 -3.83 -9.87
N VAL A 34 -12.91 -4.38 -9.96
CA VAL A 34 -14.17 -3.68 -9.72
C VAL A 34 -14.59 -3.80 -8.25
N GLU A 35 -15.04 -2.69 -7.67
CA GLU A 35 -15.68 -2.67 -6.36
C GLU A 35 -16.89 -1.75 -6.31
N ASN A 36 -17.81 -2.07 -5.39
CA ASN A 36 -19.03 -1.32 -5.18
C ASN A 36 -19.09 -0.88 -3.72
N TYR A 37 -19.25 0.42 -3.51
CA TYR A 37 -19.45 1.02 -2.21
C TYR A 37 -20.92 1.40 -2.04
N GLU A 38 -21.42 1.22 -0.81
CA GLU A 38 -22.75 1.74 -0.43
C GLU A 38 -22.74 3.25 -0.19
N SER A 39 -21.54 3.82 -0.01
CA SER A 39 -21.35 5.26 0.18
C SER A 39 -21.68 6.00 -1.12
N LYS A 40 -22.43 7.08 -1.02
CA LYS A 40 -22.71 7.97 -2.16
C LYS A 40 -21.58 8.99 -2.41
N GLU A 41 -20.57 8.99 -1.56
CA GLU A 41 -19.44 9.92 -1.60
C GLU A 41 -18.12 9.15 -1.71
N LEU A 42 -17.22 9.65 -2.54
CA LEU A 42 -15.84 9.20 -2.63
C LEU A 42 -15.03 9.82 -1.48
N SER A 43 -14.70 9.01 -0.47
CA SER A 43 -13.86 9.41 0.67
C SER A 43 -12.68 8.46 0.81
N PHE A 44 -11.46 8.94 0.66
CA PHE A 44 -10.26 8.12 0.77
C PHE A 44 -9.09 8.92 1.36
N LEU A 45 -8.07 8.20 1.82
CA LEU A 45 -6.79 8.77 2.23
C LEU A 45 -5.71 8.45 1.20
N THR A 46 -4.75 9.35 1.02
CA THR A 46 -3.54 9.09 0.22
C THR A 46 -2.30 9.29 1.08
N PHE A 47 -1.27 8.48 0.86
CA PHE A 47 -0.13 8.35 1.76
C PHE A 47 1.06 7.63 1.10
N GLY A 48 2.30 7.95 1.43
CA GLY A 48 3.51 7.35 0.87
C GLY A 48 4.66 7.37 1.86
N ASP A 49 5.78 6.74 1.50
CA ASP A 49 7.07 6.84 2.21
C ASP A 49 6.95 6.47 3.69
N TRP A 50 6.42 5.28 3.95
CA TRP A 50 5.87 4.96 5.27
C TRP A 50 6.50 3.81 6.00
N GLY A 51 7.42 3.12 5.34
CA GLY A 51 7.98 1.85 5.77
C GLY A 51 8.95 1.87 6.96
N PHE A 52 8.95 2.92 7.79
CA PHE A 52 9.90 3.12 8.88
C PHE A 52 9.22 3.18 10.26
N ALA A 53 9.26 2.06 10.97
CA ALA A 53 8.79 1.88 12.34
C ALA A 53 9.80 2.33 13.43
N GLY A 54 10.93 2.93 13.04
CA GLY A 54 11.94 3.45 13.95
C GLY A 54 11.62 4.83 14.54
N VAL A 55 12.53 5.31 15.37
CA VAL A 55 12.47 6.65 15.99
C VAL A 55 13.73 7.42 15.60
N GLU A 56 13.57 8.63 15.07
CA GLU A 56 14.70 9.49 14.67
C GLU A 56 15.37 10.14 15.88
N VAL A 57 16.59 10.63 15.70
CA VAL A 57 17.35 11.32 16.74
C VAL A 57 16.55 12.50 17.29
N GLY A 58 16.36 12.54 18.61
CA GLY A 58 15.62 13.59 19.29
C GLY A 58 14.10 13.40 19.30
N GLN A 59 13.59 12.27 18.79
CA GLN A 59 12.17 11.93 18.89
C GLN A 59 11.92 10.90 20.00
N GLU A 60 10.78 11.02 20.69
CA GLU A 60 10.28 9.99 21.61
C GLU A 60 9.33 9.01 20.90
N ILE A 61 8.65 9.48 19.85
CA ILE A 61 7.66 8.73 19.08
C ILE A 61 8.02 8.84 17.60
N GLY A 62 8.10 7.69 16.92
CA GLY A 62 8.43 7.62 15.50
C GLY A 62 7.39 8.30 14.60
N ASN A 63 7.85 8.82 13.46
CA ASN A 63 7.01 9.55 12.50
C ASN A 63 5.84 8.71 11.96
N GLN A 64 6.08 7.43 11.62
CA GLN A 64 5.02 6.52 11.18
C GLN A 64 3.89 6.39 12.22
N THR A 65 4.24 6.26 13.51
CA THR A 65 3.24 6.18 14.59
C THR A 65 2.38 7.43 14.68
N LYS A 66 2.98 8.62 14.52
CA LYS A 66 2.25 9.90 14.57
C LYS A 66 1.27 10.00 13.40
N VAL A 67 1.71 9.67 12.19
CA VAL A 67 0.88 9.70 10.98
C VAL A 67 -0.24 8.66 11.06
N ALA A 68 0.06 7.43 11.48
CA ALA A 68 -0.95 6.37 11.63
C ALA A 68 -2.06 6.75 12.62
N LYS A 69 -1.73 7.43 13.73
CA LYS A 69 -2.72 7.97 14.68
C LYS A 69 -3.62 9.04 14.03
N ALA A 70 -3.03 9.96 13.27
CA ALA A 70 -3.79 11.00 12.56
C ALA A 70 -4.73 10.37 11.50
N MET A 71 -4.21 9.44 10.69
CA MET A 71 -4.99 8.70 9.70
C MET A 71 -6.13 7.89 10.34
N THR A 72 -5.89 7.26 11.50
CA THR A 72 -6.92 6.49 12.22
C THR A 72 -8.05 7.40 12.68
N LYS A 73 -7.73 8.57 13.24
CA LYS A 73 -8.73 9.57 13.63
C LYS A 73 -9.52 10.07 12.42
N TRP A 74 -8.84 10.43 11.34
CA TRP A 74 -9.46 11.00 10.15
C TRP A 74 -10.37 9.99 9.44
N SER A 75 -9.87 8.78 9.19
CA SER A 75 -10.64 7.71 8.55
C SER A 75 -11.89 7.32 9.36
N GLY A 76 -11.80 7.33 10.69
CA GLY A 76 -12.94 7.11 11.56
C GLY A 76 -13.98 8.25 11.50
N GLN A 77 -13.52 9.50 11.51
CA GLN A 77 -14.40 10.68 11.50
C GLN A 77 -15.15 10.85 10.16
N TYR A 78 -14.49 10.57 9.04
CA TYR A 78 -15.01 10.79 7.69
C TYR A 78 -15.42 9.50 6.97
N ASN A 79 -15.49 8.38 7.71
CA ASN A 79 -15.83 7.05 7.21
C ASN A 79 -15.15 6.71 5.86
N SER A 80 -13.83 6.92 5.78
CA SER A 80 -13.08 6.67 4.54
C SER A 80 -13.33 5.25 4.02
N ASN A 81 -13.42 5.13 2.71
CA ASN A 81 -13.78 3.92 1.97
C ASN A 81 -12.57 3.04 1.68
N PHE A 82 -11.41 3.67 1.41
CA PHE A 82 -10.14 3.00 1.15
C PHE A 82 -8.95 3.93 1.44
N VAL A 83 -7.73 3.38 1.34
CA VAL A 83 -6.47 4.12 1.34
C VAL A 83 -5.75 3.87 0.03
N LEU A 84 -5.12 4.90 -0.53
CA LEU A 84 -4.21 4.82 -1.67
C LEU A 84 -2.78 5.04 -1.18
N SER A 85 -1.94 4.00 -1.23
CA SER A 85 -0.52 4.12 -0.98
C SER A 85 0.24 4.40 -2.26
N VAL A 86 1.14 5.38 -2.24
CA VAL A 86 1.93 5.80 -3.41
C VAL A 86 3.34 5.18 -3.46
N GLY A 87 3.61 4.18 -2.62
CA GLY A 87 4.87 3.43 -2.62
C GLY A 87 5.79 3.72 -1.44
N ASP A 88 6.96 3.07 -1.49
CA ASP A 88 7.96 3.00 -0.43
C ASP A 88 7.36 2.45 0.87
N ASN A 89 6.84 1.24 0.72
CA ASN A 89 6.05 0.57 1.75
C ASN A 89 6.90 0.04 2.90
N PHE A 90 8.15 -0.33 2.61
CA PHE A 90 9.06 -0.91 3.59
C PHE A 90 10.50 -0.42 3.36
N TYR A 91 11.06 0.23 4.39
CA TYR A 91 12.43 0.71 4.42
C TYR A 91 13.34 -0.20 5.28
N ILE A 92 14.65 0.04 5.21
CA ILE A 92 15.59 -0.36 6.27
C ILE A 92 15.20 0.38 7.57
N ASN A 93 14.97 -0.38 8.65
CA ASN A 93 14.56 0.17 9.95
C ASN A 93 15.70 0.23 10.98
N PHE A 94 16.76 -0.57 10.81
CA PHE A 94 17.92 -0.60 11.72
C PHE A 94 19.17 -1.16 11.01
N VAL A 95 20.34 -1.01 11.63
CA VAL A 95 21.60 -1.54 11.09
C VAL A 95 21.53 -3.08 11.01
N GLY A 96 21.70 -3.62 9.80
CA GLY A 96 21.60 -5.05 9.52
C GLY A 96 20.21 -5.52 9.06
N ASP A 97 19.28 -4.59 8.89
CA ASP A 97 17.99 -4.81 8.22
C ASP A 97 18.13 -4.71 6.68
N HIS A 98 17.07 -4.99 5.94
CA HIS A 98 17.01 -4.89 4.48
C HIS A 98 15.87 -3.98 4.00
N GLU A 99 15.97 -3.52 2.74
CA GLU A 99 14.90 -2.80 2.04
C GLU A 99 13.75 -3.74 1.68
N GLY A 100 12.56 -3.17 1.45
CA GLY A 100 11.38 -3.95 1.10
C GLY A 100 11.04 -5.00 2.16
N VAL A 101 10.42 -6.09 1.71
CA VAL A 101 10.30 -7.35 2.47
C VAL A 101 11.15 -8.42 1.81
N SER A 102 11.63 -9.38 2.58
CA SER A 102 12.41 -10.53 2.09
C SER A 102 11.51 -11.69 1.65
N SER A 103 10.35 -11.86 2.30
CA SER A 103 9.38 -12.92 2.03
C SER A 103 7.99 -12.59 2.59
N ILE A 104 7.01 -13.45 2.33
CA ILE A 104 5.66 -13.39 2.95
C ILE A 104 5.69 -13.60 4.48
N TYR A 105 6.79 -14.09 5.04
CA TYR A 105 6.97 -14.32 6.48
C TYR A 105 7.84 -13.24 7.14
N ASP A 106 8.16 -12.17 6.42
CA ASP A 106 8.98 -11.08 6.95
C ASP A 106 8.32 -10.41 8.16
N THR A 107 9.10 -10.17 9.22
CA THR A 107 8.61 -9.52 10.44
C THR A 107 8.14 -8.08 10.24
N LYS A 108 8.53 -7.42 9.13
CA LYS A 108 8.02 -6.08 8.78
C LYS A 108 6.49 -6.07 8.56
N TRP A 109 5.88 -7.18 8.14
CA TRP A 109 4.42 -7.27 8.02
C TRP A 109 3.71 -7.04 9.36
N ASP A 110 4.29 -7.50 10.47
CA ASP A 110 3.76 -7.21 11.80
C ASP A 110 4.12 -5.79 12.24
N LYS A 111 5.41 -5.44 12.19
CA LYS A 111 5.93 -4.21 12.79
C LYS A 111 5.48 -2.94 12.06
N VAL A 112 5.62 -2.94 10.74
CA VAL A 112 5.43 -1.76 9.89
C VAL A 112 3.99 -1.70 9.36
N TRP A 113 3.33 -2.84 9.16
CA TRP A 113 2.00 -2.90 8.55
C TRP A 113 0.88 -3.15 9.56
N LYS A 114 0.74 -4.38 10.08
CA LYS A 114 -0.45 -4.77 10.89
C LYS A 114 -0.55 -4.01 12.21
N ASN A 115 0.55 -3.88 12.94
CA ASN A 115 0.50 -3.23 14.26
C ASN A 115 0.43 -1.70 14.17
N ALA A 116 0.92 -1.11 13.09
CA ALA A 116 0.92 0.34 12.89
C ALA A 116 -0.48 0.87 12.52
N TYR A 117 -1.22 0.16 11.66
CA TYR A 117 -2.49 0.67 11.09
C TYR A 117 -3.70 -0.12 11.60
N GLN A 118 -4.36 0.42 12.61
CA GLN A 118 -5.47 -0.22 13.33
C GLN A 118 -6.81 0.53 13.14
N GLY A 119 -7.87 0.08 13.81
CA GLY A 119 -9.17 0.76 13.80
C GLY A 119 -9.84 0.72 12.42
N ARG A 120 -10.32 1.88 11.92
CA ARG A 120 -10.94 1.96 10.59
C ARG A 120 -9.94 1.56 9.48
N LEU A 121 -8.66 1.89 9.64
CA LEU A 121 -7.60 1.54 8.70
C LEU A 121 -7.37 0.02 8.57
N ALA A 122 -7.76 -0.77 9.58
CA ALA A 122 -7.69 -2.23 9.53
C ALA A 122 -8.95 -2.88 8.90
N LYS A 123 -9.98 -2.07 8.56
CA LYS A 123 -11.28 -2.54 8.07
C LYS A 123 -11.58 -2.09 6.64
N ILE A 124 -10.69 -1.34 6.02
CA ILE A 124 -10.84 -0.82 4.67
C ILE A 124 -9.65 -1.26 3.82
N PRO A 125 -9.84 -1.51 2.52
CA PRO A 125 -8.73 -1.91 1.68
C PRO A 125 -7.75 -0.75 1.48
N TRP A 126 -6.49 -1.11 1.27
CA TRP A 126 -5.40 -0.23 0.90
C TRP A 126 -4.90 -0.64 -0.48
N TYR A 127 -4.97 0.28 -1.44
CA TYR A 127 -4.44 0.09 -2.79
C TYR A 127 -2.98 0.48 -2.78
N ILE A 128 -2.12 -0.49 -3.01
CA ILE A 128 -0.69 -0.33 -2.86
C ILE A 128 -0.05 -0.36 -4.24
N VAL A 129 0.94 0.51 -4.43
CA VAL A 129 1.95 0.36 -5.48
C VAL A 129 3.33 0.25 -4.84
N ALA A 130 4.31 -0.26 -5.59
CA ALA A 130 5.70 -0.32 -5.14
C ALA A 130 6.43 1.01 -5.45
N GLY A 131 7.18 1.52 -4.47
CA GLY A 131 8.20 2.55 -4.68
C GLY A 131 9.57 1.93 -4.89
N ASN A 132 10.61 2.74 -5.08
CA ASN A 132 11.95 2.22 -5.38
C ASN A 132 12.52 1.38 -4.23
N HIS A 133 12.20 1.69 -2.97
CA HIS A 133 12.68 0.89 -1.83
C HIS A 133 12.05 -0.51 -1.80
N ASP A 134 10.82 -0.65 -2.28
CA ASP A 134 10.18 -1.95 -2.44
C ASP A 134 10.88 -2.79 -3.53
N TRP A 135 11.27 -2.14 -4.63
CA TRP A 135 12.02 -2.76 -5.74
C TRP A 135 13.44 -3.17 -5.36
N TYR A 136 14.03 -2.57 -4.32
CA TYR A 136 15.31 -3.03 -3.77
C TYR A 136 15.17 -4.32 -2.94
N GLY A 137 13.94 -4.69 -2.56
CA GLY A 137 13.61 -5.94 -1.88
C GLY A 137 12.87 -6.93 -2.80
N ASN A 138 12.02 -7.76 -2.19
CA ASN A 138 11.22 -8.76 -2.92
C ASN A 138 9.79 -8.27 -3.16
N ILE A 139 9.53 -7.66 -4.32
CA ILE A 139 8.19 -7.19 -4.67
C ILE A 139 7.19 -8.34 -4.86
N THR A 140 7.65 -9.51 -5.32
CA THR A 140 6.82 -10.70 -5.48
C THR A 140 6.25 -11.12 -4.14
N ALA A 141 7.04 -11.04 -3.06
CA ALA A 141 6.54 -11.32 -1.72
C ALA A 141 5.45 -10.34 -1.27
N GLN A 142 5.47 -9.08 -1.71
CA GLN A 142 4.38 -8.13 -1.43
C GLN A 142 3.09 -8.50 -2.17
N ILE A 143 3.22 -8.91 -3.43
CA ILE A 143 2.09 -9.41 -4.24
C ILE A 143 1.54 -10.72 -3.68
N ASP A 144 2.39 -11.69 -3.37
CA ASP A 144 1.99 -12.97 -2.78
C ASP A 144 1.31 -12.77 -1.41
N TYR A 145 1.81 -11.83 -0.59
CA TYR A 145 1.18 -11.48 0.67
C TYR A 145 -0.22 -10.88 0.46
N SER A 146 -0.37 -10.00 -0.54
CA SER A 146 -1.67 -9.44 -0.92
C SER A 146 -2.68 -10.52 -1.30
N LEU A 147 -2.27 -11.45 -2.17
CA LEU A 147 -3.16 -12.46 -2.74
C LEU A 147 -3.54 -13.55 -1.74
N ASN A 148 -2.67 -13.87 -0.78
CA ASN A 148 -2.81 -15.07 0.03
C ASN A 148 -2.95 -14.83 1.55
N TYR A 149 -2.58 -13.65 2.06
CA TYR A 149 -2.46 -13.43 3.52
C TYR A 149 -3.32 -12.28 4.06
N ASP A 150 -3.30 -11.11 3.41
CA ASP A 150 -4.08 -9.95 3.87
C ASP A 150 -4.69 -9.21 2.68
N SER A 151 -5.94 -9.56 2.33
CA SER A 151 -6.71 -8.89 1.26
C SER A 151 -6.87 -7.38 1.46
N ARG A 152 -6.63 -6.87 2.68
CA ARG A 152 -6.57 -5.43 2.96
C ARG A 152 -5.37 -4.76 2.28
N TYR A 153 -4.22 -5.43 2.24
CA TYR A 153 -3.03 -4.96 1.54
C TYR A 153 -3.21 -5.34 0.07
N PHE A 154 -3.97 -4.56 -0.69
CA PHE A 154 -4.34 -4.89 -2.06
C PHE A 154 -3.25 -4.44 -3.04
N PHE A 155 -2.49 -5.41 -3.52
CA PHE A 155 -1.39 -5.26 -4.46
C PHE A 155 -1.31 -6.50 -5.37
N PRO A 156 -2.25 -6.65 -6.33
CA PRO A 156 -2.40 -7.88 -7.10
C PRO A 156 -1.34 -8.10 -8.19
N SER A 157 -0.67 -7.02 -8.61
CA SER A 157 0.34 -6.98 -9.66
C SER A 157 1.11 -5.66 -9.57
N ALA A 158 2.28 -5.55 -10.20
CA ALA A 158 3.08 -4.31 -10.16
C ALA A 158 2.33 -3.08 -10.71
N TYR A 159 1.38 -3.32 -11.62
CA TYR A 159 0.46 -2.33 -12.17
C TYR A 159 -0.94 -2.91 -12.27
N PHE A 160 -1.96 -2.14 -11.91
CA PHE A 160 -3.36 -2.56 -12.02
C PHE A 160 -4.28 -1.35 -12.21
N VAL A 161 -5.50 -1.62 -12.69
CA VAL A 161 -6.59 -0.64 -12.76
C VAL A 161 -7.64 -1.00 -11.71
N ARG A 162 -8.14 0.01 -11.00
CA ARG A 162 -9.26 -0.12 -10.05
C ARG A 162 -10.44 0.71 -10.53
N GLU A 163 -11.62 0.10 -10.57
CA GLU A 163 -12.87 0.79 -10.84
C GLU A 163 -13.75 0.75 -9.59
N SER A 164 -13.99 1.92 -9.00
CA SER A 164 -14.75 2.06 -7.76
C SER A 164 -16.08 2.77 -8.04
N TYR A 165 -17.18 2.08 -7.75
CA TYR A 165 -18.54 2.59 -7.92
C TYR A 165 -19.14 2.98 -6.57
N PHE A 166 -19.81 4.13 -6.53
CA PHE A 166 -20.40 4.79 -5.35
C PHE A 166 -21.85 5.19 -5.66
#